data_AF-A0A5K1J6Z0-F1
#
_entry.id   AF-A0A5K1J6Z0-F1
#
_cell.length_a   1.000
_cell.length_b   1.000
_cell.length_c   1.000
_cell.angle_alpha   90.00
_cell.angle_beta   90.00
_cell.angle_gamma   90.00
#
_symmetry.space_group_name_H-M   'P 1'
#
loop_
_entity.id
_entity.type
_entity.pdbx_description
1 polymer ?
#
loop_
_entity_poly.entity_id
_entity_poly.type
_entity_poly.pdbx_seq_one_letter_code
_entity_poly.pdbx_strand_id
1 'polypeptide(L)'
;MRFIFEELSVSTKRPFTVKATLSEEEKKTLVAFSKKAQMSEAELIRYFLRPDDAVTRGVDLTEDEERTEMIRIRVSPSEKKSIENRASELGVSMSAFMRRTALVGRVEKIDVDRASIDKIYHELLKEGTNLNQLMYFLNAQGLPAYNEKAVFRTLEKVYQVGRKLDRFIDELEKRYFVGGDVK
;
A
#
# COMPACT_ATOMS: atom_id res chain seq x y z
N MET A 1 10.10 52.40 11.11
CA MET A 1 8.64 52.36 11.36
C MET A 1 8.14 51.04 10.81
N ARG A 2 7.43 50.27 11.65
CA ARG A 2 7.09 48.85 11.50
C ARG A 2 6.45 48.53 10.14
N PHE A 3 7.03 47.60 9.39
CA PHE A 3 6.30 46.88 8.36
C PHE A 3 5.32 45.95 9.08
N ILE A 4 4.02 46.24 8.94
CA ILE A 4 2.97 45.31 9.30
C ILE A 4 2.94 44.29 8.17
N PHE A 5 3.47 43.09 8.44
CA PHE A 5 3.18 41.94 7.61
C PHE A 5 1.77 41.48 7.97
N GLU A 6 0.86 41.64 7.03
CA GLU A 6 -0.43 40.97 7.01
C GLU A 6 -0.17 39.47 7.18
N GLU A 7 -0.72 38.89 8.26
CA GLU A 7 -0.77 37.44 8.41
C GLU A 7 -1.66 36.88 7.29
N LEU A 8 -1.04 36.45 6.19
CA LEU A 8 -1.70 35.61 5.21
C LEU A 8 -2.02 34.28 5.89
N SER A 9 -3.25 34.14 6.37
CA SER A 9 -3.80 32.85 6.79
C SER A 9 -3.79 31.90 5.58
N VAL A 10 -2.85 30.96 5.55
CA VAL A 10 -2.86 29.88 4.56
C VAL A 10 -4.09 29.02 4.83
N SER A 11 -5.10 29.20 3.99
CA SER A 11 -6.38 28.50 4.09
C SER A 11 -6.18 27.02 3.76
N THR A 12 -6.28 26.15 4.77
CA THR A 12 -6.32 24.67 4.68
C THR A 12 -7.59 24.12 3.99
N LYS A 13 -8.28 24.94 3.18
CA LYS A 13 -9.57 24.57 2.60
C LYS A 13 -9.36 23.80 1.31
N ARG A 14 -9.80 22.55 1.32
CA ARG A 14 -9.94 21.69 0.13
C ARG A 14 -11.10 22.25 -0.70
N PRO A 15 -10.84 22.83 -1.89
CA PRO A 15 -11.81 23.67 -2.58
C PRO A 15 -12.87 22.87 -3.37
N PHE A 16 -12.67 21.56 -3.55
CA PHE A 16 -13.54 20.71 -4.37
C PHE A 16 -14.33 19.73 -3.50
N THR A 17 -15.64 19.67 -3.73
CA THR A 17 -16.55 18.72 -3.07
C THR A 17 -17.11 17.76 -4.10
N VAL A 18 -16.98 16.46 -3.85
CA VAL A 18 -17.64 15.41 -4.64
C VAL A 18 -18.88 14.95 -3.88
N LYS A 19 -20.04 14.98 -4.54
CA LYS A 19 -21.28 14.41 -4.00
C LYS A 19 -21.42 12.98 -4.54
N ALA A 20 -21.58 12.02 -3.64
CA ALA A 20 -21.88 10.64 -3.96
C ALA A 20 -23.21 10.24 -3.33
N THR A 21 -24.01 9.48 -4.08
CA THR A 21 -25.23 8.85 -3.56
C THR A 21 -24.86 7.44 -3.13
N LEU A 22 -25.11 7.10 -1.87
CA LEU A 22 -24.84 5.79 -1.28
C LEU A 22 -26.15 5.20 -0.78
N SER A 23 -26.33 3.90 -0.93
CA SER A 23 -27.37 3.14 -0.22
C SER A 23 -27.10 3.12 1.29
N GLU A 24 -28.12 2.77 2.08
CA GLU A 24 -28.00 2.66 3.55
C GLU A 24 -26.95 1.62 3.97
N GLU A 25 -26.87 0.49 3.26
CA GLU A 25 -25.86 -0.54 3.47
C GLU A 25 -24.44 -0.05 3.15
N GLU A 26 -24.24 0.66 2.04
CA GLU A 26 -22.93 1.21 1.65
C GLU A 26 -22.46 2.26 2.66
N LYS A 27 -23.36 3.12 3.14
CA LYS A 27 -23.07 4.12 4.16
C LYS A 27 -22.69 3.49 5.50
N LYS A 28 -23.43 2.47 5.95
CA LYS A 28 -23.09 1.72 7.18
C LYS A 28 -21.71 1.07 7.07
N THR A 29 -21.41 0.51 5.91
CA THR A 29 -20.14 -0.15 5.64
C THR A 29 -18.98 0.84 5.67
N LEU A 30 -19.14 2.01 5.05
CA LEU A 30 -18.15 3.09 5.08
C LEU A 30 -17.86 3.56 6.52
N VAL A 31 -18.91 3.75 7.33
CA VAL A 31 -18.79 4.15 8.75
C VAL A 31 -18.09 3.08 9.58
N ALA A 32 -18.38 1.80 9.33
CA ALA A 32 -17.73 0.70 10.03
C ALA A 32 -16.23 0.64 9.71
N PHE A 33 -15.86 0.81 8.45
CA PHE A 33 -14.46 0.86 8.04
C PHE A 33 -13.73 2.09 8.57
N SER A 34 -14.38 3.26 8.60
CA SER A 34 -13.75 4.49 9.09
C SER A 34 -13.41 4.39 10.58
N LYS A 35 -14.35 3.85 11.38
CA LYS A 35 -14.12 3.56 12.81
C LYS A 35 -13.02 2.53 13.04
N LYS A 36 -13.01 1.45 12.24
CA LYS A 36 -11.99 0.39 12.35
C LYS A 36 -10.60 0.92 12.02
N ALA A 37 -10.50 1.81 11.03
CA ALA A 37 -9.25 2.46 10.63
C ALA A 37 -8.86 3.66 11.51
N GLN A 38 -9.71 4.08 12.46
CA GLN A 38 -9.56 5.31 13.24
C GLN A 38 -9.40 6.58 12.38
N MET A 39 -10.07 6.61 11.24
CA MET A 39 -10.02 7.70 10.26
C MET A 39 -11.42 8.31 10.08
N SER A 40 -11.49 9.55 9.61
CA SER A 40 -12.75 10.10 9.12
C SER A 40 -13.19 9.42 7.81
N GLU A 41 -14.48 9.38 7.53
CA GLU A 41 -15.02 8.81 6.28
C GLU A 41 -14.35 9.42 5.04
N ALA A 42 -14.12 10.74 5.07
CA ALA A 42 -13.45 11.44 3.99
C ALA A 42 -11.98 11.02 3.83
N GLU A 43 -11.27 10.72 4.93
CA GLU A 43 -9.89 10.23 4.87
C GLU A 43 -9.81 8.80 4.36
N LEU A 44 -10.78 7.96 4.74
CA LEU A 44 -10.88 6.60 4.24
C LEU A 44 -11.13 6.57 2.73
N ILE A 45 -12.09 7.37 2.22
CA ILE A 45 -12.34 7.48 0.77
C ILE A 45 -11.07 7.94 0.04
N ARG A 46 -10.34 8.91 0.61
CA ARG A 46 -9.06 9.36 0.05
C ARG A 46 -8.00 8.27 0.04
N TYR A 47 -7.92 7.48 1.10
CA TYR A 47 -7.00 6.36 1.19
C TYR A 47 -7.27 5.34 0.06
N PHE A 48 -8.53 5.02 -0.21
CA PHE A 48 -8.93 4.09 -1.28
C PHE A 48 -8.81 4.65 -2.70
N LEU A 49 -8.85 5.98 -2.89
CA LEU A 49 -8.66 6.61 -4.20
C LEU A 49 -7.17 6.73 -4.61
N ARG A 50 -6.22 6.33 -3.75
CA ARG A 50 -4.79 6.33 -4.10
C ARG A 50 -4.48 5.13 -5.02
N PRO A 51 -3.84 5.34 -6.19
CA PRO A 51 -3.25 4.22 -6.92
C PRO A 51 -2.15 3.60 -6.06
N ASP A 52 -2.12 2.26 -5.99
CA ASP A 52 -1.15 1.45 -5.23
C ASP A 52 0.29 1.74 -5.68
N ASP A 53 0.92 2.77 -5.15
CA ASP A 53 2.34 3.03 -5.32
C ASP A 53 3.02 3.21 -3.96
N ALA A 54 3.51 2.08 -3.46
CA ALA A 54 4.57 1.93 -2.47
C ALA A 54 4.27 2.42 -1.03
N VAL A 55 3.92 1.44 -0.20
CA VAL A 55 4.18 1.43 1.25
C VAL A 55 5.63 1.89 1.50
N THR A 56 5.78 3.13 1.96
CA THR A 56 7.03 3.65 2.51
C THR A 56 6.78 4.05 3.95
N ARG A 57 7.65 3.55 4.85
CA ARG A 57 7.59 3.72 6.31
C ARG A 57 7.25 5.16 6.70
N GLY A 58 6.01 5.43 7.08
CA GLY A 58 5.59 6.64 7.80
C GLY A 58 5.89 7.99 7.14
N VAL A 59 6.36 8.01 5.89
CA VAL A 59 6.64 9.23 5.12
C VAL A 59 5.72 9.18 3.91
N ASP A 60 4.69 10.03 3.92
CA ASP A 60 3.80 10.21 2.77
C ASP A 60 4.60 10.91 1.66
N LEU A 61 5.32 10.13 0.83
CA LEU A 61 6.05 10.64 -0.34
C LEU A 61 5.10 11.16 -1.44
N THR A 62 3.79 11.00 -1.24
CA THR A 62 2.70 11.35 -2.15
C THR A 62 1.91 12.57 -1.71
N GLU A 63 2.49 13.46 -0.92
CA GLU A 63 1.87 14.78 -0.69
C GLU A 63 1.63 15.48 -2.04
N ASP A 64 0.35 15.79 -2.28
CA ASP A 64 -0.23 16.69 -3.30
C ASP A 64 0.30 18.14 -3.21
N GLU A 65 1.45 18.35 -2.56
CA GLU A 65 2.10 19.65 -2.41
C GLU A 65 3.11 19.85 -3.55
N GLU A 66 2.99 20.98 -4.25
CA GLU A 66 3.98 21.37 -5.23
C GLU A 66 5.34 21.51 -4.54
N ARG A 67 6.35 20.83 -5.08
CA ARG A 67 7.70 20.82 -4.49
C ARG A 67 8.44 22.09 -4.89
N THR A 68 8.12 23.17 -4.21
CA THR A 68 8.65 24.52 -4.43
C THR A 68 10.01 24.74 -3.77
N GLU A 69 10.27 24.06 -2.66
CA GLU A 69 11.49 24.22 -1.87
C GLU A 69 12.69 23.44 -2.46
N MET A 70 13.85 24.10 -2.48
CA MET A 70 15.09 23.55 -3.05
C MET A 70 16.16 23.33 -1.99
N ILE A 71 16.67 22.10 -1.91
CA ILE A 71 17.87 21.76 -1.13
C ILE A 71 19.07 21.70 -2.08
N ARG A 72 20.07 22.57 -1.87
CA ARG A 72 21.32 22.57 -2.66
C ARG A 72 22.43 21.87 -1.90
N ILE A 73 23.01 20.83 -2.50
CA ILE A 73 24.11 20.06 -1.95
C ILE A 73 25.30 20.18 -2.90
N ARG A 74 26.50 20.46 -2.37
CA ARG A 74 27.74 20.39 -3.15
C ARG A 74 28.24 18.95 -3.14
N VAL A 75 28.51 18.42 -4.33
CA VAL A 75 29.07 17.09 -4.54
C VAL A 75 30.23 17.20 -5.51
N SER A 76 31.20 16.32 -5.36
CA SER A 76 32.27 16.13 -6.35
C SER A 76 31.72 15.50 -7.65
N PRO A 77 32.47 15.59 -8.77
CA PRO A 77 32.08 14.97 -10.03
C PRO A 77 31.89 13.45 -9.92
N SER A 78 32.73 12.77 -9.13
CA SER A 78 32.64 11.33 -8.89
C SER A 78 31.38 10.96 -8.11
N GLU A 79 31.07 11.67 -7.03
CA GLU A 79 29.86 11.46 -6.24
C GLU A 79 28.60 11.67 -7.07
N LYS A 80 28.56 12.73 -7.90
CA LYS A 80 27.43 12.97 -8.80
C LYS A 80 27.20 11.78 -9.74
N LYS A 81 28.27 11.26 -10.33
CA LYS A 81 28.18 10.10 -11.23
C LYS A 81 27.72 8.83 -10.52
N SER A 82 28.17 8.61 -9.28
CA SER A 82 27.68 7.50 -8.45
C SER A 82 26.19 7.60 -8.14
N ILE A 83 25.68 8.81 -7.88
CA ILE A 83 24.25 9.06 -7.64
C ILE A 83 23.45 8.80 -8.93
N GLU A 84 23.91 9.31 -10.08
CA GLU A 84 23.26 9.07 -11.38
C GLU A 84 23.18 7.58 -11.70
N ASN A 85 24.29 6.84 -11.56
CA ASN A 85 24.31 5.40 -11.83
C ASN A 85 23.31 4.64 -10.94
N ARG A 86 23.27 4.91 -9.64
CA ARG A 86 22.32 4.27 -8.71
C ARG A 86 20.87 4.60 -9.04
N ALA A 87 20.58 5.84 -9.41
CA ALA A 87 19.26 6.24 -9.84
C ALA A 87 18.84 5.50 -11.12
N SER A 88 19.75 5.36 -12.09
CA SER A 88 19.53 4.61 -13.32
C SER A 88 19.33 3.11 -13.08
N GLU A 89 20.11 2.48 -12.20
CA GLU A 89 19.95 1.07 -11.81
C GLU A 89 18.55 0.78 -11.22
N LEU A 90 18.02 1.75 -10.48
CA LEU A 90 16.68 1.72 -9.89
C LEU A 90 15.57 2.18 -10.85
N GLY A 91 15.92 2.69 -12.03
CA GLY A 91 14.96 3.19 -13.02
C GLY A 91 14.21 4.45 -12.59
N VAL A 92 14.78 5.26 -11.68
CA VAL A 92 14.15 6.48 -11.16
C VAL A 92 14.98 7.72 -11.50
N SER A 93 14.37 8.91 -11.42
CA SER A 93 15.13 10.15 -11.58
C SER A 93 16.07 10.39 -10.40
N MET A 94 17.18 11.09 -10.64
CA MET A 94 18.15 11.46 -9.62
C MET A 94 17.49 12.20 -8.43
N SER A 95 16.55 13.10 -8.71
CA SER A 95 15.80 13.83 -7.68
C SER A 95 14.91 12.92 -6.84
N ALA A 96 14.25 11.94 -7.46
CA ALA A 96 13.43 10.97 -6.73
C ALA A 96 14.30 10.05 -5.86
N PHE A 97 15.42 9.58 -6.39
CA PHE A 97 16.39 8.77 -5.65
C PHE A 97 16.95 9.51 -4.44
N MET A 98 17.45 10.73 -4.62
CA MET A 98 18.01 11.53 -3.53
C MET A 98 16.99 11.87 -2.46
N ARG A 99 15.74 12.17 -2.87
CA ARG A 99 14.67 12.46 -1.92
C ARG A 99 14.28 11.24 -1.10
N ARG A 100 14.08 10.08 -1.75
CA ARG A 100 13.82 8.81 -1.05
C ARG A 100 14.97 8.46 -0.12
N THR A 101 16.20 8.64 -0.58
CA THR A 101 17.39 8.34 0.22
C THR A 101 17.53 9.25 1.44
N ALA A 102 17.26 10.56 1.28
CA ALA A 102 17.33 11.52 2.37
C ALA A 102 16.20 11.37 3.41
N LEU A 103 15.01 10.95 3.00
CA LEU A 103 13.84 10.82 3.88
C LEU A 103 13.75 9.45 4.55
N VAL A 104 14.00 8.37 3.81
CA VAL A 104 13.73 6.99 4.24
C VAL A 104 15.03 6.22 4.51
N GLY A 105 16.18 6.75 4.05
CA GLY A 105 17.48 6.09 4.17
C GLY A 105 17.77 5.19 2.98
N ARG A 106 18.29 3.99 3.23
CA ARG A 106 18.76 3.08 2.16
C ARG A 106 17.62 2.71 1.21
N VAL A 107 17.78 2.99 -0.09
CA VAL A 107 16.84 2.62 -1.15
C VAL A 107 17.45 1.47 -1.95
N GLU A 108 16.83 0.29 -1.87
CA GLU A 108 17.24 -0.89 -2.62
C GLU A 108 16.20 -1.28 -3.67
N LYS A 109 16.67 -1.90 -4.75
CA LYS A 109 15.78 -2.47 -5.75
C LYS A 109 15.15 -3.72 -5.14
N ILE A 110 13.83 -3.71 -5.01
CA ILE A 110 13.08 -4.93 -4.71
C ILE A 110 13.05 -5.75 -6.00
N ASP A 111 14.02 -6.63 -6.16
CA ASP A 111 14.05 -7.59 -7.27
C ASP A 111 13.17 -8.77 -6.90
N VAL A 112 11.88 -8.64 -7.22
CA VAL A 112 10.90 -9.70 -7.04
C VAL A 112 10.39 -10.08 -8.42
N ASP A 113 10.54 -11.36 -8.75
CA ASP A 113 10.00 -11.92 -9.97
C ASP A 113 8.48 -11.77 -10.00
N ARG A 114 8.00 -10.91 -10.91
CA ARG A 114 6.58 -10.64 -11.10
C ARG A 114 5.80 -11.92 -11.43
N ALA A 115 6.42 -12.87 -12.14
CA ALA A 115 5.77 -14.14 -12.47
C ALA A 115 5.52 -15.00 -11.22
N SER A 116 6.35 -14.87 -10.18
CA SER A 116 6.16 -15.54 -8.89
C SER A 116 5.00 -14.93 -8.10
N ILE A 117 4.85 -13.60 -8.13
CA ILE A 117 3.69 -12.90 -7.54
C ILE A 117 2.40 -13.30 -8.27
N ASP A 118 2.40 -13.27 -9.60
CA ASP A 118 1.22 -13.59 -10.40
C ASP A 118 0.74 -15.03 -10.16
N LYS A 119 1.67 -15.98 -9.97
CA LYS A 119 1.34 -17.36 -9.59
C LYS A 119 0.63 -17.44 -8.24
N ILE A 120 1.15 -16.76 -7.22
CA ILE A 120 0.54 -16.74 -5.88
C ILE A 120 -0.85 -16.10 -5.96
N TYR A 121 -1.00 -15.00 -6.69
CA TYR A 121 -2.28 -14.33 -6.91
C TYR A 121 -3.30 -15.23 -7.60
N HIS A 122 -2.90 -15.95 -8.65
CA HIS A 122 -3.78 -16.89 -9.34
C HIS A 122 -4.20 -18.09 -8.48
N GLU A 123 -3.30 -18.63 -7.64
CA GLU A 123 -3.66 -19.67 -6.67
C GLU A 123 -4.67 -19.15 -5.64
N LEU A 124 -4.46 -17.93 -5.13
CA LEU A 124 -5.36 -17.30 -4.17
C LEU A 124 -6.77 -17.09 -4.76
N LEU A 125 -6.86 -16.61 -6.02
CA LEU A 125 -8.13 -16.42 -6.72
C LEU A 125 -8.91 -17.74 -6.91
N LYS A 126 -8.20 -18.82 -7.25
CA LYS A 126 -8.83 -20.16 -7.40
C LYS A 126 -9.40 -20.63 -6.07
N GLU A 127 -8.66 -20.48 -4.98
CA GLU A 127 -9.15 -20.91 -3.67
C GLU A 127 -10.30 -20.03 -3.15
N GLY A 128 -10.28 -18.72 -3.41
CA GLY A 128 -11.42 -17.84 -3.14
C GLY A 128 -12.68 -18.26 -3.92
N THR A 129 -12.51 -18.70 -5.16
CA THR A 129 -13.61 -19.23 -5.99
C THR A 129 -14.16 -20.55 -5.43
N ASN A 130 -13.28 -21.47 -5.00
CA ASN A 130 -13.67 -22.73 -4.37
C ASN A 130 -14.46 -22.50 -3.07
N LEU A 131 -14.04 -21.53 -2.25
CA LEU A 131 -14.75 -21.14 -1.04
C LEU A 131 -16.13 -20.56 -1.34
N ASN A 132 -16.24 -19.68 -2.34
CA ASN A 132 -17.53 -19.14 -2.75
C ASN A 132 -18.48 -20.24 -3.23
N GLN A 133 -17.99 -21.19 -4.03
CA GLN A 133 -18.78 -22.32 -4.50
C GLN A 133 -19.26 -23.22 -3.36
N LEU A 134 -18.37 -23.51 -2.41
CA LEU A 134 -18.74 -24.23 -1.19
C LEU A 134 -19.85 -23.49 -0.44
N MET A 135 -19.73 -22.16 -0.35
CA MET A 135 -20.68 -21.35 0.39
C MET A 135 -22.06 -21.33 -0.28
N TYR A 136 -22.11 -21.22 -1.61
CA TYR A 136 -23.35 -21.37 -2.38
C TYR A 136 -23.97 -22.77 -2.24
N PHE A 137 -23.15 -23.83 -2.27
CA PHE A 137 -23.63 -25.21 -2.11
C PHE A 137 -24.31 -25.41 -0.74
N LEU A 138 -23.67 -24.95 0.34
CA LEU A 138 -24.22 -25.02 1.69
C LEU A 138 -25.51 -24.20 1.84
N ASN A 139 -25.55 -23.00 1.25
CA ASN A 139 -26.75 -22.16 1.27
C ASN A 139 -27.92 -22.77 0.48
N ALA A 140 -27.64 -23.51 -0.59
CA ALA A 140 -28.66 -24.10 -1.45
C ALA A 140 -29.20 -25.45 -0.94
N GLN A 141 -28.35 -26.29 -0.36
CA GLN A 141 -28.73 -27.67 0.02
C GLN A 141 -28.79 -27.91 1.54
N GLY A 142 -28.34 -26.95 2.34
CA GLY A 142 -28.26 -27.07 3.79
C GLY A 142 -27.21 -28.09 4.27
N LEU A 143 -27.03 -28.15 5.60
CA LEU A 143 -26.15 -29.13 6.25
C LEU A 143 -26.46 -30.63 5.99
N PRO A 144 -27.65 -31.08 5.54
CA PRO A 144 -27.88 -32.52 5.32
C PRO A 144 -27.19 -33.11 4.07
N ALA A 145 -26.91 -32.31 3.04
CA ALA A 145 -26.18 -32.72 1.83
C ALA A 145 -24.64 -32.66 2.00
N TYR A 146 -24.20 -32.49 3.24
CA TYR A 146 -22.85 -32.13 3.63
C TYR A 146 -21.86 -33.30 3.54
N ASN A 147 -20.84 -33.15 2.70
CA ASN A 147 -19.68 -34.05 2.70
C ASN A 147 -18.52 -33.39 3.46
N GLU A 148 -18.47 -33.65 4.76
CA GLU A 148 -17.47 -33.13 5.70
C GLU A 148 -16.03 -33.28 5.19
N LYS A 149 -15.69 -34.43 4.60
CA LYS A 149 -14.34 -34.71 4.07
C LYS A 149 -13.98 -33.84 2.87
N ALA A 150 -14.95 -33.42 2.06
CA ALA A 150 -14.70 -32.53 0.94
C ALA A 150 -14.45 -31.10 1.43
N VAL A 151 -15.25 -30.65 2.41
CA VAL A 151 -15.12 -29.32 3.02
C VAL A 151 -13.80 -29.15 3.75
N PHE A 152 -13.44 -30.09 4.62
CA PHE A 152 -12.17 -30.05 5.35
C PHE A 152 -10.97 -30.00 4.41
N ARG A 153 -11.00 -30.74 3.29
CA ARG A 153 -9.93 -30.70 2.29
C ARG A 153 -9.82 -29.34 1.59
N THR A 154 -10.95 -28.69 1.29
CA THR A 154 -10.95 -27.35 0.69
C THR A 154 -10.43 -26.30 1.69
N LEU A 155 -10.90 -26.35 2.94
CA LEU A 155 -10.45 -25.46 4.01
C LEU A 155 -8.96 -25.64 4.33
N GLU A 156 -8.48 -26.89 4.34
CA GLU A 156 -7.07 -27.21 4.54
C GLU A 156 -6.20 -26.64 3.40
N LYS A 157 -6.64 -26.76 2.15
CA LYS A 157 -5.94 -26.16 1.00
C LYS A 157 -5.85 -24.64 1.10
N VAL A 158 -6.95 -23.97 1.42
CA VAL A 158 -6.99 -22.51 1.64
C VAL A 158 -6.00 -22.12 2.74
N TYR A 159 -5.99 -22.85 3.86
CA TYR A 159 -5.07 -22.61 4.96
C TYR A 159 -3.61 -22.77 4.53
N GLN A 160 -3.28 -23.81 3.75
CA GLN A 160 -1.93 -24.02 3.23
C GLN A 160 -1.47 -22.91 2.28
N VAL A 161 -2.36 -22.41 1.42
CA VAL A 161 -2.05 -21.25 0.54
C VAL A 161 -1.81 -20.00 1.37
N GLY A 162 -2.65 -19.71 2.38
CA GLY A 162 -2.43 -18.61 3.32
C GLY A 162 -1.06 -18.72 4.02
N ARG A 163 -0.69 -19.91 4.49
CA ARG A 163 0.63 -20.17 5.11
C ARG A 163 1.81 -20.01 4.17
N LYS A 164 1.63 -20.19 2.86
CA LYS A 164 2.67 -19.90 1.87
C LYS A 164 2.80 -18.40 1.64
N LEU A 165 1.68 -17.68 1.61
CA LEU A 165 1.66 -16.23 1.48
C LEU A 165 2.33 -15.54 2.68
N ASP A 166 2.01 -15.95 3.90
CA ASP A 166 2.65 -15.42 5.12
C ASP A 166 4.18 -15.58 5.07
N ARG A 167 4.65 -16.78 4.69
CA ARG A 167 6.10 -17.05 4.56
C ARG A 167 6.76 -16.21 3.47
N PHE A 168 6.08 -16.02 2.34
CA PHE A 168 6.58 -15.18 1.26
C PHE A 168 6.70 -13.72 1.71
N ILE A 169 5.71 -13.21 2.45
CA ILE A 169 5.75 -11.86 3.03
C ILE A 169 6.89 -11.75 4.06
N ASP A 170 7.02 -12.71 4.98
CA ASP A 170 8.12 -12.74 5.96
C ASP A 170 9.50 -12.72 5.29
N GLU A 171 9.66 -13.45 4.17
CA GLU A 171 10.90 -13.47 3.41
C GLU A 171 11.19 -12.12 2.74
N LEU A 172 10.18 -11.46 2.19
CA LEU A 172 10.31 -10.11 1.62
C LEU A 172 10.64 -9.08 2.71
N GLU A 173 9.96 -9.15 3.85
CA GLU A 173 10.21 -8.28 5.01
C GLU A 173 11.65 -8.44 5.50
N LYS A 174 12.13 -9.68 5.69
CA LYS A 174 13.51 -9.94 6.10
C LYS A 174 14.53 -9.45 5.07
N ARG A 175 14.26 -9.64 3.78
CA ARG A 175 15.22 -9.36 2.72
C ARG A 175 15.36 -7.86 2.43
N TYR A 176 14.28 -7.08 2.60
CA TYR A 176 14.25 -5.67 2.20
C TYR A 176 13.92 -4.68 3.33
N PHE A 177 13.39 -5.14 4.47
CA PHE A 177 12.93 -4.26 5.55
C PHE A 177 13.64 -4.50 6.89
N VAL A 178 14.27 -5.64 7.12
CA VAL A 178 15.09 -5.91 8.33
C VAL A 178 16.52 -5.39 8.12
N GLY A 179 16.65 -4.07 8.17
CA GLY A 179 17.92 -3.34 8.20
C GLY A 179 17.81 -1.99 8.92
N GLY A 180 16.72 -1.77 9.64
CA GLY A 180 16.55 -0.67 10.58
C GLY A 180 16.80 -1.17 11.99
N ASP A 181 18.02 -1.63 12.28
CA ASP A 181 18.43 -1.77 13.67
C ASP A 181 18.44 -0.37 14.28
N VAL A 182 17.48 -0.15 15.17
CA VAL A 182 17.59 0.84 16.23
C VAL A 182 18.76 0.39 17.13
N LYS A 183 19.91 1.04 16.96
CA LYS A 183 20.86 1.32 18.04
C LYS A 183 21.49 2.68 17.82
#